data_AF-A0A9C6XVF4-F1
#
_entry.id   AF-A0A9C6XVF4-F1
#
_cell.length_a   1.000
_cell.length_b   1.000
_cell.length_c   1.000
_cell.angle_alpha   90.00
_cell.angle_beta   90.00
_cell.angle_gamma   90.00
#
_symmetry.space_group_name_H-M   'P 1'
#
loop_
_entity.id
_entity.type
_entity.pdbx_description
1 polymer ?
#
loop_
_entity_poly.entity_id
_entity_poly.type
_entity_poly.pdbx_seq_one_letter_code
_entity_poly.pdbx_strand_id
1 'polypeptide(L)'
;MRDRFGAEVESGLIEVICAPDSFYPSYIDGDGDKGNWKHALDVSFLMMYSQERAEFYLQLTDESHVSRGFVTKMQWFAMELEAKQYWMAIKYSEQGFAGNLFLSSELPRTIQFFLMFYNDQKIEDLFKNLVYAKACRPGMIQAECQSRMNKVWVKHKVPLIRVGSATRSRNNSDVAAVLVV
;
A
#
# COMPACT_ATOMS: atom_id res chain seq x y z
N MET A 1 2.56 -20.87 10.12
CA MET A 1 3.41 -20.57 8.93
C MET A 1 4.30 -21.76 8.58
N ARG A 2 5.25 -22.14 9.46
CA ARG A 2 6.27 -23.18 9.17
C ARG A 2 5.69 -24.57 8.90
N ASP A 3 4.65 -24.98 9.62
CA ASP A 3 4.08 -26.32 9.44
C ASP A 3 3.37 -26.52 8.09
N ARG A 4 2.99 -25.44 7.41
CA ARG A 4 2.28 -25.47 6.12
C ARG A 4 3.08 -24.92 4.95
N PHE A 5 4.03 -24.03 5.20
CA PHE A 5 4.80 -23.30 4.18
C PHE A 5 6.30 -23.30 4.48
N GLY A 6 6.81 -24.39 5.08
CA GLY A 6 8.21 -24.49 5.51
C GLY A 6 9.18 -24.29 4.35
N ALA A 7 8.93 -24.94 3.21
CA ALA A 7 9.78 -24.85 2.02
C ALA A 7 9.80 -23.42 1.43
N GLU A 8 8.66 -22.74 1.40
CA GLU A 8 8.54 -21.37 0.92
C GLU A 8 9.23 -20.38 1.86
N VAL A 9 9.19 -20.62 3.18
CA VAL A 9 9.94 -19.82 4.16
C VAL A 9 11.44 -20.06 4.03
N GLU A 10 11.88 -21.31 3.90
CA GLU A 10 13.29 -21.67 3.78
C GLU A 10 13.91 -21.18 2.46
N SER A 11 13.15 -21.19 1.37
CA SER A 11 13.60 -20.66 0.07
C SER A 11 13.60 -19.12 -0.01
N GLY A 12 13.02 -18.43 0.98
CA GLY A 12 12.84 -16.98 0.95
C GLY A 12 11.68 -16.51 0.07
N LEU A 13 10.85 -17.41 -0.44
CA LEU A 13 9.61 -17.04 -1.15
C LEU A 13 8.61 -16.35 -0.21
N ILE A 14 8.58 -16.77 1.06
CA ILE A 14 7.80 -16.10 2.10
C ILE A 14 8.72 -15.65 3.23
N GLU A 15 8.72 -14.34 3.48
CA GLU A 15 9.46 -13.74 4.58
C GLU A 15 8.46 -13.23 5.62
N VAL A 16 8.73 -13.54 6.90
CA VAL A 16 7.97 -13.02 8.03
C VAL A 16 8.87 -12.06 8.78
N ILE A 17 8.49 -10.79 8.79
CA ILE A 17 9.21 -9.74 9.50
C ILE A 17 8.36 -9.23 10.66
N CYS A 18 9.02 -8.72 11.69
CA CYS A 18 8.37 -8.09 12.82
C CYS A 18 9.07 -6.76 13.10
N ALA A 19 8.31 -5.67 13.16
CA ALA A 19 8.86 -4.40 13.58
C ALA A 19 9.27 -4.48 15.05
N PRO A 20 10.47 -4.03 15.43
CA PRO A 20 10.86 -3.99 16.83
C PRO A 20 9.97 -3.02 17.60
N ASP A 21 9.75 -3.26 18.89
CA ASP A 21 8.91 -2.40 19.74
C ASP A 21 9.36 -0.93 19.70
N SER A 22 10.66 -0.69 19.57
CA SER A 22 11.26 0.65 19.45
C SER A 22 10.88 1.41 18.17
N PHE A 23 10.31 0.74 17.17
CA PHE A 23 9.79 1.39 15.96
C PHE A 23 8.50 2.16 16.25
N TYR A 24 7.73 1.70 17.24
CA TYR A 24 6.48 2.35 17.62
C TYR A 24 6.74 3.45 18.68
N PRO A 25 6.03 4.59 18.60
CA PRO A 25 6.15 5.64 19.60
C PRO A 25 5.70 5.16 20.98
N SER A 26 6.47 5.50 22.02
CA SER A 26 6.16 5.12 23.40
C SER A 26 5.03 5.91 24.04
N TYR A 27 4.65 7.06 23.47
CA TYR A 27 3.79 8.07 24.09
C TYR A 27 2.38 8.13 23.51
N ILE A 28 1.88 7.08 22.83
CA ILE A 28 0.52 7.10 22.26
C ILE A 28 -0.54 6.88 23.35
N ASP A 29 -0.54 7.80 24.30
CA ASP A 29 -1.57 8.06 25.28
C ASP A 29 -2.40 9.23 24.76
N GLY A 30 -3.54 8.95 24.13
CA GLY A 30 -4.53 9.97 23.83
C GLY A 30 -5.37 9.65 22.61
N ASP A 31 -6.69 9.55 22.85
CA ASP A 31 -7.90 9.85 22.03
C ASP A 31 -7.92 9.79 20.49
N GLY A 32 -6.80 9.62 19.79
CA GLY A 32 -6.76 9.24 18.39
C GLY A 32 -7.34 7.84 18.22
N ASP A 33 -8.17 7.67 17.20
CA ASP A 33 -8.84 6.41 16.83
C ASP A 33 -7.80 5.27 16.81
N LYS A 34 -7.78 4.48 17.90
CA LYS A 34 -6.63 3.69 18.40
C LYS A 34 -6.02 2.68 17.42
N GLY A 35 -6.63 2.47 16.26
CA GLY A 35 -6.13 1.57 15.20
C GLY A 35 -5.44 2.24 14.02
N ASN A 36 -5.70 3.53 13.76
CA ASN A 36 -5.28 4.15 12.49
C ASN A 36 -3.78 4.40 12.42
N TRP A 37 -3.21 4.90 13.52
CA TRP A 37 -1.78 5.19 13.63
C TRP A 37 -0.94 3.92 13.50
N LYS A 38 -1.40 2.82 14.13
CA LYS A 38 -0.68 1.54 14.10
C LYS A 38 -0.66 0.97 12.69
N HIS A 39 -1.80 0.97 12.01
CA HIS A 39 -1.89 0.49 10.63
C HIS A 39 -0.94 1.26 9.70
N ALA A 40 -0.89 2.59 9.82
CA ALA A 40 0.02 3.41 9.02
C ALA A 40 1.50 3.08 9.28
N LEU A 41 1.87 2.83 10.54
CA LEU A 41 3.23 2.42 10.91
C LEU A 41 3.56 1.01 10.42
N ASP A 42 2.66 0.04 10.57
CA ASP A 42 2.84 -1.35 10.13
C ASP A 42 3.10 -1.40 8.61
N VAL A 43 2.29 -0.69 7.83
CA VAL A 43 2.47 -0.56 6.38
C VAL A 43 3.79 0.14 6.05
N SER A 44 4.11 1.23 6.74
CA SER A 44 5.35 1.99 6.50
C SER A 44 6.58 1.12 6.75
N PHE A 45 6.59 0.34 7.83
CA PHE A 45 7.68 -0.58 8.15
C PHE A 45 7.85 -1.65 7.05
N LEU A 46 6.74 -2.23 6.59
CA LEU A 46 6.77 -3.22 5.52
C LEU A 46 7.26 -2.64 4.20
N MET A 47 6.83 -1.42 3.85
CA MET A 47 7.34 -0.69 2.69
C MET A 47 8.85 -0.40 2.80
N MET A 48 9.33 0.03 3.98
CA MET A 48 10.75 0.27 4.24
C MET A 48 11.59 -0.98 4.02
N TYR A 49 11.13 -2.13 4.51
CA TYR A 49 11.79 -3.43 4.29
C TYR A 49 11.83 -3.80 2.79
N SER A 50 10.77 -3.45 2.07
CA SER A 50 10.53 -3.93 0.71
C SER A 50 11.15 -3.08 -0.39
N GLN A 51 11.42 -1.79 -0.13
CA GLN A 51 11.69 -0.80 -1.18
C GLN A 51 12.92 -1.08 -2.06
N GLU A 52 13.90 -1.85 -1.58
CA GLU A 52 15.11 -2.19 -2.34
C GLU A 52 15.11 -3.63 -2.89
N ARG A 53 13.99 -4.36 -2.73
CA ARG A 53 13.95 -5.82 -2.98
C ARG A 53 13.27 -6.21 -4.29
N ALA A 54 12.56 -5.31 -4.95
CA ALA A 54 11.75 -5.58 -6.13
C ALA A 54 11.48 -4.30 -6.93
N GLU A 55 11.11 -4.43 -8.20
CA GLU A 55 10.70 -3.32 -9.06
C GLU A 55 9.31 -2.78 -8.65
N PHE A 56 8.40 -3.70 -8.30
CA PHE A 56 7.06 -3.34 -7.84
C PHE A 56 6.74 -3.89 -6.44
N TYR A 57 5.95 -3.10 -5.72
CA TYR A 57 5.43 -3.43 -4.39
C TYR A 57 3.90 -3.46 -4.40
N LEU A 58 3.29 -4.59 -4.05
CA LEU A 58 1.84 -4.70 -3.89
C LEU A 58 1.47 -4.77 -2.41
N GLN A 59 0.74 -3.78 -1.90
CA GLN A 59 0.18 -3.84 -0.55
C GLN A 59 -1.02 -4.79 -0.49
N LEU A 60 -1.02 -5.71 0.47
CA LEU A 60 -2.13 -6.59 0.82
C LEU A 60 -2.41 -6.55 2.33
N THR A 61 -3.48 -7.25 2.72
CA THR A 61 -3.88 -7.52 4.10
C THR A 61 -4.33 -8.97 4.18
N ASP A 62 -4.35 -9.54 5.38
CA ASP A 62 -4.95 -10.85 5.69
C ASP A 62 -6.37 -11.08 5.12
N GLU A 63 -7.18 -10.02 4.98
CA GLU A 63 -8.53 -10.06 4.38
C GLU A 63 -8.54 -9.97 2.83
N SER A 64 -7.38 -10.08 2.17
CA SER A 64 -7.27 -9.96 0.71
C SER A 64 -7.53 -11.28 -0.01
N HIS A 65 -8.47 -11.27 -0.94
CA HIS A 65 -8.73 -12.35 -1.88
C HIS A 65 -8.26 -11.94 -3.28
N VAL A 66 -7.34 -12.72 -3.86
CA VAL A 66 -6.71 -12.42 -5.16
C VAL A 66 -7.27 -13.28 -6.28
N SER A 67 -7.39 -12.71 -7.47
CA SER A 67 -7.76 -13.44 -8.69
C SER A 67 -6.62 -14.34 -9.19
N ARG A 68 -6.94 -15.45 -9.85
CA ARG A 68 -5.91 -16.33 -10.43
C ARG A 68 -5.04 -15.56 -11.45
N GLY A 69 -3.72 -15.73 -11.32
CA GLY A 69 -2.71 -15.08 -12.16
C GLY A 69 -2.64 -13.56 -11.99
N PHE A 70 -3.06 -13.03 -10.83
CA PHE A 70 -3.08 -11.58 -10.59
C PHE A 70 -1.71 -10.93 -10.81
N VAL A 71 -0.60 -11.54 -10.36
CA VAL A 71 0.76 -11.00 -10.52
C VAL A 71 1.08 -10.73 -11.99
N THR A 72 0.94 -11.74 -12.85
CA THR A 72 1.21 -11.61 -14.29
C THR A 72 0.32 -10.55 -14.95
N LYS A 73 -0.98 -10.51 -14.61
CA LYS A 73 -1.90 -9.50 -15.14
C LYS A 73 -1.53 -8.08 -14.70
N MET A 74 -1.10 -7.93 -13.45
CA MET A 74 -0.67 -6.65 -12.89
C MET A 74 0.62 -6.17 -13.56
N GLN A 75 1.64 -7.04 -13.68
CA GLN A 75 2.90 -6.75 -14.37
C GLN A 75 2.65 -6.26 -15.81
N TRP A 76 1.88 -7.02 -16.60
CA TRP A 76 1.59 -6.63 -17.98
C TRP A 76 0.91 -5.27 -18.08
N PHE A 77 -0.08 -4.99 -17.23
CA PHE A 77 -0.74 -3.70 -17.23
C PHE A 77 0.19 -2.57 -16.78
N ALA A 78 1.02 -2.79 -15.77
CA ALA A 78 2.00 -1.82 -15.28
C ALA A 78 3.01 -1.43 -16.37
N MET A 79 3.57 -2.42 -17.07
CA MET A 79 4.50 -2.21 -18.20
C MET A 79 3.83 -1.46 -19.37
N GLU A 80 2.59 -1.83 -19.72
CA GLU A 80 1.84 -1.14 -20.78
C GLU A 80 1.56 0.32 -20.41
N LEU A 81 1.26 0.58 -19.13
CA LEU A 81 0.96 1.92 -18.63
C LEU A 81 2.21 2.80 -18.59
N GLU A 82 3.34 2.25 -18.13
CA GLU A 82 4.63 2.93 -18.05
C GLU A 82 5.11 3.42 -19.42
N ALA A 83 4.88 2.64 -20.48
CA ALA A 83 5.18 3.05 -21.85
C ALA A 83 4.34 4.26 -22.34
N LYS A 84 3.23 4.60 -21.67
CA LYS A 84 2.28 5.64 -22.09
C LYS A 84 2.33 6.89 -21.22
N GLN A 85 2.52 6.73 -19.92
CA GLN A 85 2.54 7.84 -18.97
C GLN A 85 3.21 7.45 -17.66
N TYR A 86 3.68 8.47 -16.95
CA TYR A 86 4.08 8.32 -15.56
C TYR A 86 2.87 7.97 -14.68
N TRP A 87 3.07 7.07 -13.72
CA TRP A 87 2.13 6.70 -12.67
C TRP A 87 2.90 6.42 -11.38
N MET A 88 2.24 6.54 -10.22
CA MET A 88 2.83 6.27 -8.91
C MET A 88 2.30 4.97 -8.31
N ALA A 89 0.98 4.78 -8.40
CA ALA A 89 0.32 3.56 -7.94
C ALA A 89 -0.84 3.17 -8.85
N ILE A 90 -1.10 1.86 -8.91
CA ILE A 90 -2.24 1.28 -9.61
C ILE A 90 -3.11 0.54 -8.60
N LYS A 91 -4.38 0.93 -8.50
CA LYS A 91 -5.35 0.30 -7.61
C LYS A 91 -6.09 -0.83 -8.30
N TYR A 92 -6.05 -2.01 -7.70
CA TYR A 92 -6.73 -3.23 -8.17
C TYR A 92 -7.87 -3.70 -7.25
N SER A 93 -8.21 -2.90 -6.25
CA SER A 93 -9.33 -3.12 -5.33
C SER A 93 -10.40 -2.03 -5.49
N GLU A 94 -11.63 -2.33 -5.07
CA GLU A 94 -12.70 -1.33 -5.08
C GLU A 94 -12.57 -0.32 -3.94
N GLN A 95 -12.12 -0.76 -2.77
CA GLN A 95 -12.16 -0.01 -1.51
C GLN A 95 -10.89 -0.27 -0.68
N GLY A 96 -10.59 0.64 0.25
CA GLY A 96 -9.44 0.55 1.15
C GLY A 96 -8.09 0.85 0.50
N PHE A 97 -7.03 0.76 1.31
CA PHE A 97 -5.64 0.96 0.87
C PHE A 97 -4.99 -0.32 0.32
N ALA A 98 -5.44 -1.50 0.74
CA ALA A 98 -4.94 -2.77 0.18
C ALA A 98 -5.26 -2.89 -1.32
N GLY A 99 -4.39 -3.55 -2.06
CA GLY A 99 -4.47 -3.76 -3.51
C GLY A 99 -3.92 -2.60 -4.34
N ASN A 100 -3.15 -1.70 -3.75
CA ASN A 100 -2.34 -0.74 -4.47
C ASN A 100 -0.98 -1.36 -4.83
N LEU A 101 -0.68 -1.42 -6.13
CA LEU A 101 0.63 -1.72 -6.68
C LEU A 101 1.40 -0.42 -6.87
N PHE A 102 2.61 -0.34 -6.34
CA PHE A 102 3.49 0.82 -6.41
C PHE A 102 4.73 0.48 -7.24
N LEU A 103 5.26 1.49 -7.93
CA LEU A 103 6.68 1.47 -8.29
C LEU A 103 7.49 1.53 -6.99
N SER A 104 8.48 0.65 -6.82
CA SER A 104 9.32 0.68 -5.62
C SER A 104 10.07 2.01 -5.47
N SER A 105 10.40 2.68 -6.58
CA SER A 105 10.99 4.02 -6.58
C SER A 105 10.11 5.11 -5.95
N GLU A 106 8.81 4.87 -5.82
CA GLU A 106 7.86 5.78 -5.16
C GLU A 106 7.72 5.53 -3.66
N LEU A 107 8.20 4.39 -3.17
CA LEU A 107 8.11 4.02 -1.75
C LEU A 107 8.85 4.98 -0.83
N PRO A 108 10.09 5.45 -1.09
CA PRO A 108 10.79 6.33 -0.15
C PRO A 108 9.98 7.58 0.23
N ARG A 109 9.35 8.21 -0.77
CA ARG A 109 8.50 9.39 -0.56
C ARG A 109 7.18 9.03 0.13
N THR A 110 6.60 7.89 -0.22
CA THR A 110 5.36 7.38 0.38
C THR A 110 5.55 7.09 1.86
N ILE A 111 6.62 6.37 2.20
CA ILE A 111 7.03 6.05 3.57
C ILE A 111 7.22 7.34 4.37
N GLN A 112 8.01 8.29 3.89
CA GLN A 112 8.23 9.55 4.60
C GLN A 112 6.92 10.28 4.88
N PHE A 113 6.02 10.37 3.89
CA PHE A 113 4.73 11.01 4.09
C PHE A 113 3.87 10.29 5.14
N PHE A 114 3.81 8.95 5.10
CA PHE A 114 3.08 8.18 6.10
C PHE A 114 3.68 8.35 7.49
N LEU A 115 5.00 8.28 7.64
CA LEU A 115 5.68 8.47 8.92
C LEU A 115 5.55 9.91 9.48
N MET A 116 5.37 10.92 8.63
CA MET A 116 5.14 12.30 9.10
C MET A 116 3.74 12.48 9.69
N PHE A 117 2.73 11.78 9.15
CA PHE A 117 1.31 12.04 9.41
C PHE A 117 0.54 10.83 9.95
N TYR A 118 1.23 9.76 10.37
CA TYR A 118 0.63 8.49 10.79
C TYR A 118 -0.42 8.67 11.89
N ASN A 119 -0.23 9.65 12.79
CA ASN A 119 -1.13 9.88 13.91
C ASN A 119 -2.33 10.79 13.59
N ASP A 120 -2.32 11.46 12.43
CA ASP A 120 -3.32 12.48 12.12
C ASP A 120 -4.53 11.90 11.37
N GLN A 121 -4.33 10.88 10.53
CA GLN A 121 -5.34 10.37 9.61
C GLN A 121 -5.16 8.88 9.31
N LYS A 122 -6.21 8.27 8.73
CA LYS A 122 -6.13 6.90 8.19
C LYS A 122 -5.20 6.84 6.99
N ILE A 123 -4.58 5.69 6.77
CA ILE A 123 -3.62 5.50 5.68
C ILE A 123 -4.24 5.78 4.29
N GLU A 124 -5.52 5.46 4.08
CA GLU A 124 -6.24 5.81 2.84
C GLU A 124 -6.26 7.32 2.59
N ASP A 125 -6.52 8.10 3.63
CA ASP A 125 -6.58 9.56 3.56
C ASP A 125 -5.17 10.15 3.40
N LEU A 126 -4.18 9.61 4.11
CA LEU A 126 -2.77 9.98 3.93
C LEU A 126 -2.33 9.76 2.49
N PHE A 127 -2.65 8.61 1.91
CA PHE A 127 -2.28 8.32 0.54
C PHE A 127 -2.99 9.23 -0.47
N LYS A 128 -4.28 9.48 -0.28
CA LYS A 128 -5.04 10.43 -1.10
C LYS A 128 -4.42 11.83 -1.04
N ASN A 129 -3.99 12.27 0.15
CA ASN A 129 -3.36 13.57 0.35
C ASN A 129 -1.96 13.64 -0.28
N LEU A 130 -1.19 12.56 -0.22
CA LEU A 130 0.08 12.45 -0.94
C LEU A 130 -0.13 12.56 -2.47
N VAL A 131 -1.11 11.85 -3.02
CA VAL A 131 -1.46 11.93 -4.45
C VAL A 131 -1.91 13.34 -4.82
N TYR A 132 -2.71 14.00 -3.96
CA TYR A 132 -3.11 15.39 -4.16
C TYR A 132 -1.90 16.34 -4.20
N ALA A 133 -1.01 16.25 -3.20
CA ALA A 133 0.20 17.07 -3.11
C ALA A 133 1.15 16.86 -4.29
N LYS A 134 1.18 15.63 -4.85
CA LYS A 134 2.00 15.30 -6.02
C LYS A 134 1.39 15.76 -7.34
N ALA A 135 0.06 15.71 -7.47
CA ALA A 135 -0.63 15.95 -8.74
C ALA A 135 -1.13 17.40 -8.92
N CYS A 136 -1.53 18.06 -7.85
CA CYS A 136 -2.27 19.32 -7.89
C CYS A 136 -1.42 20.51 -7.45
N ARG A 137 -1.72 21.70 -8.00
CA ARG A 137 -1.04 22.96 -7.65
C ARG A 137 -2.05 23.99 -7.13
N PRO A 138 -1.62 24.96 -6.30
CA PRO A 138 -2.47 26.07 -5.88
C PRO A 138 -3.07 26.80 -7.09
N GLY A 139 -4.37 27.13 -7.02
CA GLY A 139 -5.10 27.83 -8.07
C GLY A 139 -5.64 26.94 -9.21
N MET A 140 -5.37 25.63 -9.21
CA MET A 140 -6.00 24.71 -10.16
C MET A 140 -7.49 24.53 -9.87
N ILE A 141 -8.28 24.41 -10.93
CA ILE A 141 -9.68 24.00 -10.81
C ILE A 141 -9.78 22.52 -10.43
N GLN A 142 -10.83 22.17 -9.69
CA GLN A 142 -11.01 20.83 -9.12
C GLN A 142 -11.02 19.71 -10.17
N ALA A 143 -11.68 19.93 -11.30
CA ALA A 143 -11.77 18.92 -12.37
C ALA A 143 -10.38 18.60 -12.98
N GLU A 144 -9.53 19.61 -13.15
CA GLU A 144 -8.18 19.43 -13.65
C GLU A 144 -7.31 18.67 -12.62
N CYS A 145 -7.37 19.08 -11.35
CA CYS A 145 -6.68 18.39 -10.26
C CYS A 145 -7.07 16.91 -10.20
N GLN A 146 -8.37 16.61 -10.25
CA GLN A 146 -8.87 15.24 -10.25
C GLN A 146 -8.36 14.44 -11.46
N SER A 147 -8.33 15.05 -12.65
CA SER A 147 -7.78 14.40 -13.86
C SER A 147 -6.30 14.03 -13.68
N ARG A 148 -5.51 14.92 -13.07
CA ARG A 148 -4.09 14.66 -12.78
C ARG A 148 -3.91 13.58 -11.72
N MET A 149 -4.70 13.63 -10.64
CA MET A 149 -4.70 12.59 -9.60
C MET A 149 -5.00 11.21 -10.18
N ASN A 150 -5.97 11.11 -11.11
CA ASN A 150 -6.32 9.84 -11.76
C ASN A 150 -5.22 9.27 -12.68
N LYS A 151 -4.25 10.10 -13.10
CA LYS A 151 -3.05 9.64 -13.84
C LYS A 151 -1.94 9.16 -12.90
N VAL A 152 -1.80 9.80 -11.74
CA VAL A 152 -0.82 9.43 -10.72
C VAL A 152 -1.25 8.18 -9.95
N TRP A 153 -2.51 8.12 -9.54
CA TRP A 153 -3.13 6.97 -8.90
C TRP A 153 -4.20 6.36 -9.81
N VAL A 154 -3.78 5.39 -10.61
CA VAL A 154 -4.60 4.82 -11.68
C VAL A 154 -5.47 3.70 -11.12
N LYS A 155 -6.80 3.77 -11.31
CA LYS A 155 -7.69 2.66 -10.97
C LYS A 155 -7.78 1.68 -12.14
N HIS A 156 -7.45 0.41 -11.91
CA HIS A 156 -7.65 -0.63 -12.91
C HIS A 156 -9.15 -0.91 -13.10
N LYS A 157 -9.58 -1.12 -14.35
CA LYS A 157 -11.02 -1.25 -14.70
C LYS A 157 -11.68 -2.48 -14.08
N VAL A 158 -10.94 -3.58 -13.98
CA VAL A 158 -11.41 -4.85 -13.41
C VAL A 158 -10.69 -5.08 -12.09
N PRO A 159 -11.38 -5.12 -10.94
CA PRO A 159 -10.72 -5.39 -9.66
C PRO A 159 -10.14 -6.81 -9.69
N LEU A 160 -8.86 -6.93 -9.40
CA LEU A 160 -8.18 -8.22 -9.26
C LEU A 160 -8.10 -8.67 -7.80
N ILE A 161 -8.35 -7.75 -6.87
CA ILE A 161 -8.28 -7.95 -5.43
C ILE A 161 -9.64 -7.55 -4.82
N ARG A 162 -10.22 -8.48 -4.05
CA ARG A 162 -11.37 -8.19 -3.20
C ARG A 162 -10.89 -8.19 -1.75
N VAL A 163 -11.16 -7.12 -1.04
CA VAL A 163 -10.93 -7.04 0.40
C VAL A 163 -12.24 -7.40 1.10
N GLY A 164 -12.18 -8.27 2.12
CA GLY A 164 -13.34 -8.64 2.91
C GLY A 164 -14.03 -7.43 3.57
N SER A 165 -15.34 -7.52 3.80
CA SER A 165 -16.05 -6.54 4.63
C SER A 165 -15.80 -6.89 6.10
N ALA A 166 -15.00 -6.06 6.78
CA ALA A 166 -14.60 -6.20 8.18
C ALA A 166 -15.72 -6.73 9.10
N THR A 167 -15.56 -7.97 9.57
CA THR A 167 -16.23 -8.48 10.79
C THR A 167 -15.28 -8.52 11.97
N ARG A 168 -13.98 -8.29 11.75
CA ARG A 168 -12.94 -8.17 12.78
C ARG A 168 -12.57 -6.71 13.00
N SER A 169 -12.31 -6.38 14.26
CA SER A 169 -11.76 -5.08 14.69
C SER A 169 -10.59 -4.68 13.78
N ARG A 170 -10.71 -3.54 13.10
CA ARG A 170 -9.68 -2.95 12.21
C ARG A 170 -8.32 -2.72 12.91
N ASN A 171 -8.26 -2.91 14.22
CA ASN A 171 -7.08 -2.61 15.03
C ASN A 171 -6.06 -3.77 15.09
N ASN A 172 -6.32 -4.91 14.44
CA ASN A 172 -5.46 -6.10 14.53
C ASN A 172 -5.30 -6.84 13.18
N SER A 173 -5.40 -6.13 12.07
CA SER A 173 -5.22 -6.70 10.73
C SER A 173 -3.74 -6.78 10.41
N ASP A 174 -3.25 -7.99 10.12
CA ASP A 174 -1.87 -8.18 9.67
C ASP A 174 -1.71 -7.63 8.25
N VAL A 175 -0.62 -6.88 8.03
CA VAL A 175 -0.25 -6.35 6.72
C VAL A 175 0.63 -7.34 5.97
N ALA A 176 0.45 -7.43 4.65
CA ALA A 176 1.25 -8.30 3.80
C ALA A 176 1.66 -7.55 2.53
N ALA A 177 2.74 -8.00 1.89
CA ALA A 177 3.16 -7.47 0.60
C ALA A 177 3.50 -8.60 -0.36
N VAL A 178 3.31 -8.34 -1.64
CA VAL A 178 3.91 -9.14 -2.71
C VAL A 178 4.97 -8.29 -3.39
N LEU A 179 6.19 -8.83 -3.41
CA LEU A 179 7.33 -8.22 -4.08
C LEU A 179 7.46 -8.84 -5.46
N VAL A 180 7.48 -7.98 -6.47
CA VAL A 180 7.54 -8.40 -7.87
C VAL A 180 8.84 -7.88 -8.46
N VAL A 181 9.80 -8.80 -8.59
CA VAL A 181 11.13 -8.59 -9.17
C VAL A 181 11.05 -8.55 -10.69
#